data_AF-A0A352QTC8-F1
#
_entry.id   AF-A0A352QTC8-F1
#
_cell.length_a   1.000
_cell.length_b   1.000
_cell.length_c   1.000
_cell.angle_alpha   90.00
_cell.angle_beta   90.00
_cell.angle_gamma   90.00
#
_symmetry.space_group_name_H-M   'P 1'
#
loop_
_entity.id
_entity.type
_entity.pdbx_description
1 polymer ?
#
loop_
_entity_poly.entity_id
_entity_poly.type
_entity_poly.pdbx_seq_one_letter_code
_entity_poly.pdbx_strand_id
1 'polypeptide(L)'
;PAPTRERVELPAGYKPSAKEEYMGPMQLEYFRQRLLQWKDDLVEESKQTIENLKEEVRDVGDEAERASRESENSLELRTRDRYRKLISKIDSTLKR
;
A
#
# COMPACT_ATOMS: atom_id res chain seq x y z
N PRO A 1 -7.94 27.19 -6.84
CA PRO A 1 -7.83 26.17 -7.91
C PRO A 1 -6.40 25.59 -7.96
N ALA A 2 -6.23 24.32 -7.59
CA ALA A 2 -4.97 23.63 -7.79
C ALA A 2 -4.70 23.51 -9.31
N PRO A 3 -3.46 23.73 -9.78
CA PRO A 3 -3.16 23.61 -11.21
C PRO A 3 -3.44 22.17 -11.64
N THR A 4 -4.29 22.02 -12.66
CA THR A 4 -4.55 20.74 -13.32
C THR A 4 -3.26 20.34 -14.03
N ARG A 5 -2.35 19.63 -13.35
CA ARG A 5 -1.17 19.03 -13.99
C ARG A 5 -1.69 18.20 -15.16
N GLU A 6 -1.35 18.56 -16.40
CA GLU A 6 -1.68 17.77 -17.58
C GLU A 6 -1.26 16.32 -17.34
N ARG A 7 -2.20 15.38 -17.45
CA ARG A 7 -1.89 13.96 -17.32
C ARG A 7 -1.15 13.53 -18.58
N VAL A 8 0.09 13.08 -18.41
CA VAL A 8 0.87 12.47 -19.48
C VAL A 8 0.33 11.06 -19.72
N GLU A 9 0.04 10.70 -20.97
CA GLU A 9 -0.30 9.33 -21.32
C GLU A 9 0.98 8.53 -21.54
N LEU A 10 1.13 7.41 -20.82
CA LEU A 10 2.27 6.52 -20.98
C LEU A 10 2.00 5.50 -22.09
N PRO A 11 2.98 5.24 -22.98
CA PRO A 11 2.90 4.12 -23.91
C PRO A 11 2.69 2.79 -23.18
N ALA A 12 1.99 1.85 -23.83
CA ALA A 12 1.79 0.52 -23.28
C ALA A 12 3.14 -0.15 -22.95
N GLY A 13 3.31 -0.60 -21.70
CA GLY A 13 4.53 -1.24 -21.24
C GLY A 13 5.71 -0.29 -20.97
N TYR A 14 5.48 1.03 -20.91
CA TYR A 14 6.52 1.99 -20.58
C TYR A 14 7.22 1.65 -19.26
N LYS A 15 8.55 1.73 -19.29
CA LYS A 15 9.42 1.64 -18.12
C LYS A 15 10.49 2.73 -18.23
N PRO A 16 10.77 3.44 -17.14
CA PRO A 16 11.83 4.44 -17.13
C PRO A 16 13.17 3.86 -17.59
N SER A 17 13.92 4.64 -18.34
CA SER A 17 15.26 4.25 -18.82
C SER A 17 16.29 5.34 -18.52
N ALA A 18 17.58 4.99 -18.50
CA ALA A 18 18.65 5.96 -18.31
C ALA A 18 18.91 6.86 -19.55
N LYS A 19 18.19 6.62 -20.66
CA LYS A 19 18.35 7.36 -21.93
C LYS A 19 17.47 8.60 -22.04
N GLU A 20 16.53 8.76 -21.11
CA GLU A 20 15.61 9.90 -21.04
C GLU A 20 15.98 10.81 -19.87
N GLU A 21 15.46 12.03 -19.91
CA GLU A 21 15.67 13.01 -18.84
C GLU A 21 15.21 12.45 -17.50
N TYR A 22 16.12 12.48 -16.52
CA TYR A 22 15.84 12.02 -15.18
C TYR A 22 14.70 12.84 -14.55
N MET A 23 13.67 12.15 -14.05
CA MET A 23 12.46 12.73 -13.50
C MET A 23 11.72 13.67 -14.48
N GLY A 24 11.84 13.39 -15.79
CA GLY A 24 10.99 14.00 -16.80
C GLY A 24 9.52 13.60 -16.67
N PRO A 25 8.62 14.20 -17.47
CA PRO A 25 7.16 14.02 -17.32
C PRO A 25 6.68 12.56 -17.37
N MET A 26 7.26 11.74 -18.26
CA MET A 26 6.92 10.32 -18.37
C MET A 26 7.38 9.50 -17.16
N GLN A 27 8.59 9.77 -16.64
CA GLN A 27 9.07 9.09 -15.43
C GLN A 27 8.24 9.45 -14.20
N LEU A 28 7.91 10.74 -14.04
CA LEU A 28 7.06 11.21 -12.94
C LEU A 28 5.70 10.53 -12.98
N GLU A 29 5.07 10.46 -14.16
CA GLU A 29 3.79 9.77 -14.32
C GLU A 29 3.90 8.26 -14.02
N TYR A 30 4.97 7.61 -14.46
CA TYR A 30 5.21 6.20 -14.15
C TYR A 30 5.33 5.94 -12.64
N PHE A 31 6.14 6.75 -11.94
CA PHE A 31 6.28 6.61 -10.49
C PHE A 31 5.00 6.98 -9.76
N ARG A 32 4.22 7.96 -10.26
CA ARG A 32 2.90 8.30 -9.72
C ARG A 32 1.95 7.12 -9.82
N GLN A 33 1.84 6.48 -10.99
CA GLN A 33 0.98 5.30 -11.18
C GLN A 33 1.42 4.14 -10.29
N ARG A 34 2.74 3.90 -10.18
CA ARG A 34 3.30 2.84 -9.32
C ARG A 34 3.02 3.09 -7.84
N LEU A 35 3.13 4.34 -7.38
CA LEU A 35 2.84 4.73 -6.00
C LEU A 35 1.35 4.58 -5.69
N LEU A 36 0.47 4.91 -6.63
CA LEU A 36 -0.97 4.69 -6.48
C LEU A 36 -1.31 3.20 -6.40
N GLN A 37 -0.79 2.39 -7.33
CA GLN A 37 -1.00 0.94 -7.28
C GLN A 37 -0.51 0.35 -5.95
N TRP A 38 0.69 0.75 -5.52
CA TRP A 38 1.23 0.24 -4.25
C TRP A 38 0.39 0.66 -3.04
N LYS A 39 -0.16 1.88 -3.05
CA LYS A 39 -1.12 2.31 -2.02
C LYS A 39 -2.37 1.43 -2.03
N ASP A 40 -2.93 1.17 -3.19
CA ASP A 40 -4.15 0.37 -3.33
C ASP A 40 -3.91 -1.07 -2.85
N ASP A 41 -2.76 -1.66 -3.19
CA ASP A 41 -2.33 -2.99 -2.73
C ASP A 41 -2.25 -3.04 -1.19
N LEU A 42 -1.60 -2.03 -0.56
CA LEU A 42 -1.47 -1.94 0.91
C LEU A 42 -2.82 -1.76 1.60
N VAL A 43 -3.74 -1.02 0.98
CA VAL A 43 -5.11 -0.84 1.50
C VAL A 43 -5.87 -2.16 1.44
N GLU A 44 -5.75 -2.89 0.34
CA GLU A 44 -6.45 -4.17 0.18
C GLU A 44 -5.91 -5.24 1.12
N GLU A 45 -4.58 -5.35 1.24
CA GLU A 45 -3.94 -6.25 2.19
C GLU A 45 -4.36 -5.92 3.64
N SER A 46 -4.42 -4.63 3.99
CA SER A 46 -4.90 -4.20 5.31
C SER A 46 -6.37 -4.56 5.55
N LYS A 47 -7.24 -4.59 4.53
CA LYS A 47 -8.64 -5.03 4.70
C LYS A 47 -8.70 -6.52 4.92
N GLN A 48 -7.94 -7.30 4.14
CA GLN A 48 -7.90 -8.75 4.28
C GLN A 48 -7.44 -9.16 5.68
N THR A 49 -6.40 -8.52 6.22
CA THR A 49 -5.97 -8.74 7.61
C THR A 49 -7.10 -8.48 8.61
N ILE A 50 -7.90 -7.43 8.43
CA ILE A 50 -9.03 -7.15 9.33
C ILE A 50 -10.10 -8.23 9.26
N GLU A 51 -10.40 -8.74 8.06
CA GLU A 51 -11.38 -9.82 7.91
C GLU A 51 -10.86 -11.12 8.55
N ASN A 52 -9.59 -11.49 8.34
CA ASN A 52 -8.97 -12.64 9.00
C ASN A 52 -9.07 -12.53 10.54
N LEU A 53 -8.68 -11.39 11.11
CA LEU A 53 -8.77 -11.14 12.55
C LEU A 53 -10.21 -11.27 13.09
N LYS A 54 -11.23 -10.87 12.31
CA LYS A 54 -12.64 -11.02 12.71
C LYS A 54 -13.11 -12.47 12.68
N GLU A 55 -12.63 -13.24 11.71
CA GLU A 55 -12.96 -14.67 11.59
C GLU A 55 -12.34 -15.46 12.74
N GLU A 56 -11.07 -15.21 13.06
CA GLU A 56 -10.35 -15.91 14.13
C GLU A 56 -10.92 -15.64 15.53
N VAL A 57 -11.43 -14.42 15.79
CA VAL A 57 -12.10 -14.08 17.07
C VAL A 57 -13.34 -14.94 17.33
N ARG A 58 -13.96 -15.49 16.27
CA ARG A 58 -15.17 -16.33 16.40
C ARG A 58 -14.86 -17.79 16.73
N ASP A 59 -13.61 -18.22 16.53
CA ASP A 59 -13.18 -19.60 16.74
C ASP A 59 -12.42 -19.72 18.07
N VAL A 60 -13.12 -20.15 19.12
CA VAL A 60 -12.56 -20.22 20.49
C VAL A 60 -12.14 -21.65 20.79
N GLY A 61 -10.82 -21.89 20.70
CA GLY A 61 -10.17 -23.14 21.08
C GLY A 61 -9.84 -23.21 22.58
N ASP A 62 -9.00 -24.18 22.93
CA ASP A 62 -8.42 -24.29 24.27
C ASP A 62 -7.42 -23.14 24.58
N GLU A 63 -6.88 -23.11 25.79
CA GLU A 63 -6.02 -22.02 26.26
C GLU A 63 -4.70 -21.92 25.49
N ALA A 64 -4.17 -23.03 24.97
CA ALA A 64 -2.95 -23.05 24.18
C ALA A 64 -3.20 -22.51 22.76
N GLU A 65 -4.33 -22.87 22.15
CA GLU A 65 -4.77 -22.30 20.87
C GLU A 65 -5.01 -20.80 21.00
N ARG A 66 -5.65 -20.36 22.08
CA ARG A 66 -5.89 -18.93 22.34
C ARG A 66 -4.59 -18.13 22.45
N ALA A 67 -3.60 -18.64 23.20
CA ALA A 67 -2.32 -17.96 23.36
C ALA A 67 -1.56 -17.83 22.04
N SER A 68 -1.59 -18.86 21.20
CA SER A 68 -0.96 -18.85 19.88
C SER A 68 -1.60 -17.80 18.96
N ARG A 69 -2.94 -17.77 18.88
CA ARG A 69 -3.70 -16.80 18.09
C ARG A 69 -3.46 -15.36 18.54
N GLU A 70 -3.42 -15.10 19.84
CA GLU A 70 -3.16 -13.74 20.35
C GLU A 70 -1.77 -13.21 19.90
N SER A 71 -0.76 -14.08 19.89
CA SER A 71 0.57 -13.74 19.42
C SER A 71 0.58 -13.41 17.92
N GLU A 72 -0.09 -14.23 17.11
CA GLU A 72 -0.24 -14.01 15.65
C GLU A 72 -1.00 -12.71 15.36
N ASN A 73 -2.12 -12.48 16.04
CA ASN A 73 -2.91 -11.26 15.93
C ASN A 73 -2.11 -10.00 16.28
N SER A 74 -1.28 -10.08 17.33
CA SER A 74 -0.39 -8.98 17.72
C SER A 74 0.63 -8.65 16.61
N LEU A 75 1.14 -9.67 15.92
CA LEU A 75 2.03 -9.48 14.78
C LEU A 75 1.31 -8.83 13.59
N GLU A 76 0.12 -9.30 13.25
CA GLU A 76 -0.69 -8.74 12.16
C GLU A 76 -1.05 -7.27 12.39
N LEU A 77 -1.47 -6.92 13.61
CA LEU A 77 -1.78 -5.54 14.00
C LEU A 77 -0.56 -4.62 13.85
N ARG A 78 0.63 -5.10 14.20
CA ARG A 78 1.89 -4.34 14.02
C ARG A 78 2.22 -4.13 12.55
N THR A 79 2.01 -5.13 11.70
CA THR A 79 2.21 -5.04 10.25
C THR A 79 1.24 -4.01 9.65
N ARG A 80 -0.05 -4.06 10.03
CA ARG A 80 -1.05 -3.08 9.60
C ARG A 80 -0.67 -1.65 9.97
N ASP A 81 -0.16 -1.42 11.17
CA ASP A 81 0.32 -0.11 11.60
C ASP A 81 1.50 0.41 10.76
N ARG A 82 2.38 -0.50 10.30
CA ARG A 82 3.45 -0.15 9.37
C ARG A 82 2.90 0.21 7.98
N TYR A 83 1.91 -0.53 7.48
CA TYR A 83 1.24 -0.20 6.21
C TYR A 83 0.56 1.16 6.26
N ARG A 84 -0.16 1.47 7.34
CA ARG A 84 -0.76 2.79 7.54
C ARG A 84 0.27 3.93 7.48
N LYS A 85 1.44 3.75 8.12
CA LYS A 85 2.54 4.72 8.06
C LYS A 85 3.13 4.85 6.65
N LEU A 86 3.25 3.73 5.93
CA LEU A 86 3.75 3.72 4.56
C LEU A 86 2.79 4.42 3.60
N ILE A 87 1.48 4.14 3.70
CA ILE A 87 0.43 4.83 2.95
C ILE A 87 0.51 6.35 3.18
N SER A 88 0.66 6.78 4.44
CA SER A 88 0.82 8.20 4.75
C SER A 88 2.06 8.82 4.09
N LYS A 89 3.17 8.07 3.96
CA LYS A 89 4.36 8.54 3.24
C LYS A 89 4.10 8.61 1.73
N ILE A 90 3.45 7.60 1.15
CA ILE A 90 3.07 7.59 -0.27
C ILE A 90 2.20 8.81 -0.59
N ASP A 91 1.16 9.06 0.21
CA ASP A 91 0.28 10.22 0.05
C ASP A 91 1.05 11.54 0.15
N SER A 92 2.03 11.63 1.06
CA SER A 92 2.89 12.82 1.18
C SER A 92 3.77 13.03 -0.05
N THR A 93 4.26 11.95 -0.67
CA THR A 93 5.08 11.99 -1.88
C THR A 93 4.24 12.38 -3.08
N LEU A 94 3.02 11.86 -3.21
CA LEU A 94 2.09 12.17 -4.30
C LEU A 94 1.60 13.63 -4.29
N LYS A 95 1.63 14.30 -3.12
CA LYS A 95 1.27 15.72 -2.98
C LYS A 95 2.39 16.69 -3.35
N ARG A 96 3.63 16.22 -3.49
CA ARG A 96 4.76 17.05 -3.94
C ARG A 96 4.64 17.35 -5.43
#